data_AF-A0A7W0XY89-F1
#
_entry.id   AF-A0A7W0XY89-F1
#
_cell.length_a   1.000
_cell.length_b   1.000
_cell.length_c   1.000
_cell.angle_alpha   90.00
_cell.angle_beta   90.00
_cell.angle_gamma   90.00
#
_symmetry.space_group_name_H-M   'P 1'
#
loop_
_entity.id
_entity.type
_entity.pdbx_description
1 polymer ?
#
loop_
_entity_poly.entity_id
_entity_poly.type
_entity_poly.pdbx_seq_one_letter_code
_entity_poly.pdbx_strand_id
1 'polypeptide(L)'
;MTFNIGSQTGGVVNNVAGDQLIGGNQQGILVTSAQARQAVLDLRSALGAVPLDEHTASQARARVDEIDAEVKASQPDRSKVAGSLERLTRMLVAAGSLTTAGGALLGPLQSLASWLGSLGEPILRLLPAFG
;
A
#
# COMPACT_ATOMS: atom_id res chain seq x y z
N MET A 1 -13.19 -11.08 -43.38
CA MET A 1 -13.29 -11.29 -41.92
C MET A 1 -11.90 -11.60 -41.41
N THR A 2 -11.35 -10.79 -40.49
CA THR A 2 -10.38 -11.17 -39.44
C THR A 2 -10.22 -9.96 -38.49
N PHE A 3 -10.61 -10.14 -37.23
CA PHE A 3 -10.32 -9.23 -36.12
C PHE A 3 -8.97 -9.61 -35.51
N ASN A 4 -8.05 -8.66 -35.34
CA ASN A 4 -6.86 -8.80 -34.50
C ASN A 4 -6.35 -7.42 -34.07
N ILE A 5 -6.86 -6.91 -32.95
CA ILE A 5 -6.17 -5.89 -32.14
C ILE A 5 -6.27 -6.36 -30.68
N GLY A 6 -5.34 -7.23 -30.29
CA GLY A 6 -5.13 -7.63 -28.90
C GLY A 6 -4.05 -6.77 -28.26
N SER A 7 -4.43 -5.64 -27.68
CA SER A 7 -3.75 -5.02 -26.53
C SER A 7 -4.62 -3.89 -25.98
N GLN A 8 -5.76 -4.27 -25.40
CA GLN A 8 -6.58 -3.38 -24.58
C GLN A 8 -6.19 -3.59 -23.11
N THR A 9 -5.13 -2.91 -22.68
CA THR A 9 -4.98 -2.54 -21.26
C THR A 9 -4.23 -1.22 -21.12
N GLY A 10 -4.56 -0.25 -21.98
CA GLY A 10 -4.45 1.16 -21.60
C GLY A 10 -5.54 1.43 -20.56
N GLY A 11 -5.28 1.08 -19.30
CA GLY A 11 -6.16 1.44 -18.20
C GLY A 11 -6.40 2.93 -18.27
N VAL A 12 -7.65 3.33 -18.46
CA VAL A 12 -8.08 4.73 -18.46
C VAL A 12 -7.69 5.29 -17.09
N VAL A 13 -6.53 5.94 -17.02
CA VAL A 13 -6.14 6.75 -15.87
C VAL A 13 -6.96 8.03 -16.00
N ASN A 14 -8.17 8.00 -15.46
CA ASN A 14 -8.98 9.20 -15.30
C ASN A 14 -8.31 10.06 -14.23
N ASN A 15 -7.51 11.02 -14.71
CA ASN A 15 -6.80 11.97 -13.89
C ASN A 15 -7.79 13.05 -13.44
N VAL A 16 -8.53 12.78 -12.36
CA VAL A 16 -9.48 13.74 -11.77
C VAL A 16 -8.74 14.57 -10.72
N ALA A 17 -8.68 15.88 -11.00
CA ALA A 17 -8.06 16.98 -10.23
C ALA A 17 -6.53 17.11 -10.40
N GLY A 18 -6.16 17.97 -11.35
CA GLY A 18 -4.79 18.24 -11.77
C GLY A 18 -3.91 18.82 -10.68
N ASP A 19 -2.81 18.13 -10.40
CA ASP A 19 -1.44 18.65 -10.38
C ASP A 19 -0.50 17.45 -10.16
N GLN A 20 -0.25 16.67 -11.20
CA GLN A 20 0.79 15.63 -11.16
C GLN A 20 2.06 16.16 -11.83
N LEU A 21 2.93 16.73 -11.01
CA LEU A 21 4.33 16.94 -11.37
C LEU A 21 5.01 15.56 -11.43
N ILE A 22 5.18 15.02 -12.63
CA ILE A 22 5.88 13.76 -12.87
C ILE A 22 7.38 14.06 -12.95
N GLY A 23 8.07 13.99 -11.81
CA GLY A 23 9.52 13.94 -11.76
C GLY A 23 10.01 12.50 -11.75
N GLY A 24 10.70 12.06 -12.81
CA GLY A 24 11.64 10.93 -12.74
C GLY A 24 11.23 9.66 -13.49
N ASN A 25 11.69 9.59 -14.73
CA ASN A 25 11.77 8.46 -15.66
C ASN A 25 12.19 7.09 -15.06
N GLN A 26 11.25 6.23 -14.65
CA GLN A 26 11.50 4.80 -14.43
C GLN A 26 10.30 3.94 -14.89
N GLN A 27 10.52 3.09 -15.89
CA GLN A 27 9.57 2.15 -16.48
C GLN A 27 9.29 0.93 -15.56
N GLY A 28 8.97 1.18 -14.29
CA GLY A 28 8.31 0.22 -13.40
C GLY A 28 6.82 0.51 -13.34
N ILE A 29 5.99 -0.44 -12.90
CA ILE A 29 4.57 -0.16 -12.62
C ILE A 29 4.52 0.95 -11.57
N LEU A 30 4.27 2.19 -12.02
CA LEU A 30 4.31 3.37 -11.17
C LEU A 30 3.03 3.39 -10.33
N VAL A 31 3.13 3.03 -9.05
CA VAL A 31 2.01 3.18 -8.13
C VAL A 31 1.77 4.68 -7.93
N THR A 32 0.59 5.14 -8.31
CA THR A 32 0.16 6.54 -8.17
C THR A 32 -0.28 6.85 -6.74
N SER A 33 -0.34 8.13 -6.37
CA SER A 33 -0.90 8.54 -5.07
C SER A 33 -2.35 8.10 -4.87
N ALA A 34 -3.14 7.99 -5.95
CA ALA A 34 -4.49 7.44 -5.90
C ALA A 34 -4.50 5.94 -5.54
N GLN A 35 -3.60 5.16 -6.14
CA GLN A 35 -3.44 3.75 -5.81
C GLN A 35 -2.91 3.55 -4.38
N ALA A 36 -2.00 4.43 -3.91
CA ALA A 36 -1.57 4.42 -2.52
C ALA A 36 -2.76 4.66 -1.56
N ARG A 37 -3.62 5.64 -1.84
CA ARG A 37 -4.85 5.87 -1.05
C ARG A 37 -5.77 4.66 -1.04
N GLN A 38 -5.98 4.03 -2.19
CA GLN A 38 -6.79 2.81 -2.26
C GLN A 38 -6.18 1.69 -1.42
N ALA A 39 -4.86 1.48 -1.50
CA ALA A 39 -4.17 0.49 -0.69
C ALA A 39 -4.30 0.78 0.82
N VAL A 40 -4.33 2.05 1.26
CA VAL A 40 -4.62 2.37 2.67
C VAL A 40 -6.05 1.96 3.07
N LEU A 41 -7.04 2.19 2.22
CA LEU A 41 -8.42 1.77 2.47
C LEU A 41 -8.53 0.25 2.56
N ASP A 42 -7.90 -0.46 1.63
CA ASP A 42 -7.88 -1.92 1.59
C ASP A 42 -7.18 -2.48 2.83
N LEU A 43 -6.06 -1.87 3.26
CA LEU A 43 -5.36 -2.21 4.50
C LEU A 43 -6.24 -2.02 5.73
N ARG A 44 -6.97 -0.90 5.82
CA ARG A 44 -7.92 -0.65 6.91
C ARG A 44 -9.03 -1.70 6.95
N SER A 45 -9.59 -2.05 5.79
CA SER A 45 -10.64 -3.05 5.68
C SER A 45 -10.13 -4.43 6.09
N ALA A 46 -8.94 -4.81 5.60
CA ALA A 46 -8.33 -6.09 5.93
C ALA A 46 -8.03 -6.20 7.43
N LEU A 47 -7.48 -5.17 8.07
CA LEU A 47 -7.26 -5.16 9.52
C LEU A 47 -8.54 -5.34 10.32
N GLY A 48 -9.67 -4.81 9.85
CA GLY A 48 -10.97 -5.01 10.50
C GLY A 48 -11.48 -6.45 10.44
N ALA A 49 -10.97 -7.27 9.52
CA ALA A 49 -11.34 -8.68 9.36
C ALA A 49 -10.37 -9.64 10.09
N VAL A 50 -9.23 -9.14 10.58
CA VAL A 50 -8.27 -9.98 11.30
C VAL A 50 -8.64 -10.05 12.78
N PRO A 51 -8.72 -11.26 13.37
CA PRO A 51 -8.89 -11.40 14.82
C PRO A 51 -7.59 -11.02 15.53
N LEU A 52 -7.45 -9.74 15.86
CA LEU A 52 -6.39 -9.18 16.69
C LEU A 52 -6.90 -8.99 18.12
N ASP A 53 -6.00 -9.05 19.11
CA ASP A 53 -6.33 -8.56 20.44
C ASP A 53 -6.63 -7.05 20.41
N GLU A 54 -7.43 -6.57 21.35
CA GLU A 54 -7.93 -5.19 21.35
C GLU A 54 -6.80 -4.15 21.35
N HIS A 55 -5.72 -4.42 22.08
CA HIS A 55 -4.58 -3.51 22.16
C HIS A 55 -3.85 -3.42 20.82
N THR A 56 -3.55 -4.57 20.19
CA THR A 56 -2.92 -4.63 18.86
C THR A 56 -3.84 -4.05 17.78
N ALA A 57 -5.14 -4.30 17.83
CA ALA A 57 -6.12 -3.74 16.89
C ALA A 57 -6.16 -2.21 16.96
N SER A 58 -6.20 -1.64 18.18
CA SER A 58 -6.20 -0.19 18.39
C SER A 58 -4.89 0.45 17.89
N GLN A 59 -3.75 -0.17 18.20
CA GLN A 59 -2.44 0.30 17.75
C GLN A 59 -2.32 0.25 16.22
N ALA A 60 -2.76 -0.85 15.59
CA ALA A 60 -2.74 -1.00 14.13
C ALA A 60 -3.64 0.02 13.44
N ARG A 61 -4.84 0.27 13.99
CA ARG A 61 -5.77 1.30 13.50
C ARG A 61 -5.13 2.69 13.52
N ALA A 62 -4.53 3.07 14.66
CA ALA A 62 -3.86 4.37 14.80
C ALA A 62 -2.74 4.55 13.76
N ARG A 63 -1.95 3.51 13.48
CA ARG A 63 -0.90 3.56 12.45
C ARG A 63 -1.46 3.70 11.04
N VAL A 64 -2.57 3.01 10.73
CA VAL A 64 -3.24 3.18 9.43
C VAL A 64 -3.82 4.58 9.29
N ASP A 65 -4.33 5.18 10.36
CA ASP A 65 -4.84 6.55 10.34
C ASP A 65 -3.73 7.58 10.13
N GLU A 66 -2.55 7.38 10.73
CA GLU A 66 -1.34 8.19 10.45
C GLU A 66 -0.93 8.10 8.97
N ILE A 67 -0.90 6.89 8.41
CA ILE A 67 -0.56 6.66 7.00
C ILE A 67 -1.60 7.31 6.08
N ASP A 68 -2.89 7.16 6.39
CA ASP A 68 -4.00 7.76 5.62
C ASP A 68 -3.90 9.29 5.57
N ALA A 69 -3.64 9.92 6.72
CA ALA A 69 -3.49 11.36 6.82
C ALA A 69 -2.31 11.87 5.97
N GLU A 70 -1.16 11.20 6.05
CA GLU A 70 0.04 11.60 5.32
C GLU A 70 -0.09 11.36 3.81
N VAL A 71 -0.72 10.25 3.39
CA VAL A 71 -0.98 9.95 1.97
C VAL A 71 -2.03 10.89 1.34
N LYS A 72 -2.91 11.47 2.16
CA LYS A 72 -3.90 12.49 1.74
C LYS A 72 -3.35 13.92 1.75
N ALA A 73 -2.19 14.16 2.37
CA ALA A 73 -1.57 15.47 2.37
C ALA A 73 -1.27 15.97 0.93
N SER A 74 -1.32 17.28 0.72
CA SER A 74 -0.98 17.89 -0.57
C SER A 74 0.47 17.62 -0.98
N GLN A 75 1.36 17.42 0.00
CA GLN A 75 2.75 16.99 -0.20
C GLN A 75 3.04 15.82 0.75
N PRO A 76 2.80 14.57 0.32
CA PRO A 76 3.00 13.41 1.18
C PRO A 76 4.47 13.22 1.56
N ASP A 77 4.76 13.11 2.85
CA ASP A 77 6.07 12.72 3.35
C ASP A 77 6.22 11.18 3.31
N ARG A 78 6.80 10.69 2.21
CA ARG A 78 7.04 9.25 2.00
C ARG A 78 7.92 8.63 3.09
N SER A 79 8.83 9.39 3.71
CA SER A 79 9.69 8.87 4.79
C SER A 79 8.89 8.62 6.06
N LYS A 80 7.95 9.51 6.40
CA LYS A 80 7.01 9.28 7.51
C LYS A 80 6.09 8.10 7.24
N VAL A 81 5.54 8.01 6.02
CA VAL A 81 4.71 6.87 5.63
C VAL A 81 5.49 5.56 5.74
N ALA A 82 6.73 5.51 5.24
CA ALA A 82 7.59 4.34 5.34
C ALA A 82 7.82 3.91 6.80
N GLY A 83 8.16 4.86 7.67
CA GLY A 83 8.37 4.56 9.09
C GLY A 83 7.13 4.03 9.80
N SER A 84 5.94 4.61 9.53
CA SER A 84 4.70 4.11 10.13
C SER A 84 4.24 2.79 9.53
N LEU A 85 4.43 2.58 8.23
CA LEU A 85 4.13 1.31 7.56
C LEU A 85 5.06 0.18 8.04
N GLU A 86 6.35 0.45 8.21
CA GLU A 86 7.29 -0.54 8.75
C GLU A 86 6.91 -0.96 10.18
N ARG A 87 6.59 0.00 11.05
CA ARG A 87 6.13 -0.28 12.43
C ARG A 87 4.86 -1.12 12.45
N LEU A 88 3.90 -0.80 11.59
CA LEU A 88 2.67 -1.58 11.43
C LEU A 88 3.00 -3.01 10.98
N THR A 89 3.80 -3.18 9.93
CA THR A 89 4.18 -4.51 9.42
C THR A 89 4.88 -5.34 10.49
N ARG A 90 5.82 -4.76 11.25
CA ARG A 90 6.49 -5.47 12.36
C ARG A 90 5.53 -5.93 13.44
N MET A 91 4.54 -5.09 13.79
CA MET A 91 3.51 -5.44 14.76
C MET A 91 2.66 -6.62 14.27
N LEU A 92 2.26 -6.60 13.00
CA LEU A 92 1.49 -7.68 12.38
C LEU A 92 2.29 -8.99 12.25
N VAL A 93 3.60 -8.90 11.98
CA VAL A 93 4.51 -10.06 12.01
C VAL A 93 4.58 -10.64 13.42
N ALA A 94 4.81 -9.79 14.44
CA ALA A 94 4.93 -10.23 15.83
C ALA A 94 3.64 -10.87 16.37
N ALA A 95 2.48 -10.37 15.93
CA ALA A 95 1.17 -10.93 16.26
C ALA A 95 0.82 -12.19 15.43
N GLY A 96 1.67 -12.62 14.50
CA GLY A 96 1.39 -13.75 13.59
C GLY A 96 0.29 -13.49 12.57
N SER A 97 -0.20 -12.25 12.51
CA SER A 97 -1.39 -11.85 11.75
C SER A 97 -1.18 -11.89 10.25
N LEU A 98 0.05 -11.69 9.77
CA LEU A 98 0.36 -11.83 8.34
C LEU A 98 0.24 -13.29 7.86
N THR A 99 0.50 -14.25 8.75
CA THR A 99 0.37 -15.68 8.45
C THR A 99 -1.09 -16.12 8.44
N THR A 100 -1.92 -15.56 9.34
CA THR A 100 -3.33 -15.94 9.49
C THR A 100 -4.28 -15.17 8.57
N ALA A 101 -4.00 -13.90 8.28
CA ALA A 101 -4.83 -13.06 7.42
C ALA A 101 -4.56 -13.24 5.92
N GLY A 102 -3.47 -13.94 5.57
CA GLY A 102 -3.12 -14.29 4.19
C GLY A 102 -3.01 -13.08 3.25
N GLY A 103 -3.37 -13.32 1.98
CA GLY A 103 -3.29 -12.36 0.87
C GLY A 103 -3.93 -10.98 1.12
N ALA A 104 -4.92 -10.90 2.02
CA ALA A 104 -5.73 -9.70 2.24
C ALA A 104 -4.92 -8.53 2.84
N LEU A 105 -3.95 -8.81 3.72
CA LEU A 105 -3.04 -7.76 4.23
C LEU A 105 -1.85 -7.54 3.29
N LEU A 106 -1.42 -8.57 2.56
CA LEU A 106 -0.19 -8.54 1.77
C LEU A 106 -0.30 -7.63 0.56
N GLY A 107 -1.39 -7.72 -0.20
CA GLY A 107 -1.61 -6.88 -1.38
C GLY A 107 -1.52 -5.38 -1.07
N PRO A 108 -2.25 -4.89 -0.05
CA PRO A 108 -2.16 -3.50 0.40
C PRO A 108 -0.77 -3.09 0.90
N LEU A 109 -0.11 -3.93 1.73
CA LEU A 109 1.23 -3.64 2.24
C LEU A 109 2.28 -3.59 1.12
N GLN A 110 2.20 -4.50 0.15
CA GLN A 110 3.08 -4.52 -1.01
C GLN A 110 2.84 -3.30 -1.92
N SER A 111 1.58 -2.94 -2.16
CA SER A 111 1.22 -1.77 -2.97
C SER A 111 1.75 -0.48 -2.37
N LEU A 112 1.63 -0.31 -1.04
CA LEU A 112 2.19 0.84 -0.33
C LEU A 112 3.71 0.83 -0.34
N ALA A 113 4.35 -0.32 -0.13
CA ALA A 113 5.81 -0.43 -0.21
C ALA A 113 6.34 -0.12 -1.63
N SER A 114 5.65 -0.55 -2.69
CA SER A 114 6.00 -0.20 -4.06
C SER A 114 5.84 1.30 -4.34
N TRP A 115 4.81 1.95 -3.80
CA TRP A 115 4.66 3.41 -3.89
C TRP A 115 5.79 4.18 -3.19
N LEU A 116 6.29 3.63 -2.07
CA LEU A 116 7.44 4.18 -1.34
C LEU A 116 8.76 4.04 -2.09
N GLY A 117 8.83 3.19 -3.12
CA GLY A 117 10.07 2.92 -3.86
C GLY A 117 11.14 2.30 -2.97
N SER A 118 12.35 2.87 -2.97
CA SER A 118 13.47 2.38 -2.15
C SER A 118 13.19 2.41 -0.65
N LEU A 119 12.36 3.35 -0.18
CA LEU A 119 11.94 3.43 1.24
C LEU A 119 11.04 2.25 1.66
N GLY A 120 10.43 1.54 0.70
CA GLY A 120 9.60 0.38 0.93
C GLY A 120 10.37 -0.95 1.02
N GLU A 121 11.66 -0.99 0.63
CA GLU A 121 12.44 -2.24 0.65
C GLU A 121 12.47 -2.94 2.02
N PRO A 122 12.69 -2.24 3.16
CA PRO A 122 12.67 -2.88 4.47
C PRO A 122 11.32 -3.56 4.76
N ILE A 123 10.24 -2.97 4.26
CA ILE A 123 8.87 -3.44 4.46
C ILE A 123 8.65 -4.70 3.63
N LEU A 124 9.07 -4.70 2.36
CA LEU A 124 9.01 -5.88 1.48
C LEU A 124 9.80 -7.07 2.05
N ARG A 125 10.94 -6.82 2.70
CA ARG A 125 11.74 -7.87 3.37
C ARG A 125 11.06 -8.45 4.62
N LEU A 126 10.13 -7.73 5.24
CA LEU A 126 9.36 -8.21 6.39
C LEU A 126 8.12 -8.99 5.95
N LEU A 127 7.65 -8.79 4.71
CA LEU A 127 6.55 -9.59 4.18
C LEU A 127 7.04 -11.01 3.93
N PRO A 128 6.23 -12.04 4.25
CA PRO A 128 6.58 -13.40 3.88
C PRO A 128 6.75 -13.45 2.36
N ALA A 129 7.88 -13.98 1.89
CA ALA A 129 8.06 -14.29 0.48
C ALA A 129 7.10 -15.43 0.15
N PHE A 130 5.93 -15.12 -0.38
CA PHE A 130 5.06 -16.13 -0.96
C PHE A 130 5.70 -16.55 -2.28
N GLY A 131 6.44 -17.66 -2.22
CA GLY A 131 6.73 -18.52 -3.37
C GLY A 131 5.55 -19.45 -3.63
#